data_AF-A0A5C1I5M2-F1
#
_entry.id   AF-A0A5C1I5M2-F1
#
_cell.length_a   1.000
_cell.length_b   1.000
_cell.length_c   1.000
_cell.angle_alpha   90.00
_cell.angle_beta   90.00
_cell.angle_gamma   90.00
#
_symmetry.space_group_name_H-M   'P 1'
#
loop_
_entity.id
_entity.type
_entity.pdbx_description
1 polymer ?
#
loop_
_entity_poly.entity_id
_entity_poly.type
_entity_poly.pdbx_seq_one_letter_code
_entity_poly.pdbx_strand_id
1 'polypeptide(L)'
;MKENIPLNILIIDAETDTVELLKNRLQLNKDVLKTYVSTSIKNAKIELNSKHINVVFIDPLSFDLDEASKFIFNVRGTLPEIVFVLFYNYFKAEQRSSEFYRGQRSRFTHYYKLNKQTPIENFQDEMVYIFQKIQSDLRWRMSDQNIKTLIQQSEDLINKNPNSESEIPKVLEELRDQLDQLRRQTTPKAETVTKKSIFISYRFTEIEYKKDLADHLIENGYSVVTGMESNQYISDAIIARIKQCEFFLCLMTKHQEKKDGTFTTSPWLLEEKGVALASNKKLVLLIEEGVTDYGGLQGDWQRIHFSSKGFMSAAKQALKQIKSFEGEN
;
A
#
# COMPACT_ATOMS: atom_id res chain seq x y z
N MET A 1 -19.37 -7.61 -12.98
CA MET A 1 -18.64 -7.87 -11.71
C MET A 1 -17.36 -8.59 -12.07
N LYS A 2 -16.18 -8.09 -11.71
CA LYS A 2 -14.93 -8.83 -11.95
C LYS A 2 -14.83 -9.89 -10.87
N GLU A 3 -14.76 -11.16 -11.25
CA GLU A 3 -14.50 -12.25 -10.30
C GLU A 3 -13.12 -12.04 -9.68
N ASN A 4 -13.07 -11.99 -8.35
CA ASN A 4 -11.81 -11.92 -7.62
C ASN A 4 -11.17 -13.31 -7.59
N ILE A 5 -9.84 -13.36 -7.71
CA ILE A 5 -9.10 -14.61 -7.64
C ILE A 5 -9.12 -15.10 -6.19
N PRO A 6 -9.59 -16.32 -5.91
CA PRO A 6 -9.58 -16.86 -4.57
C PRO A 6 -8.13 -17.08 -4.08
N LEU A 7 -7.85 -16.67 -2.85
CA LEU A 7 -6.54 -16.75 -2.25
C LEU A 7 -6.41 -18.02 -1.40
N ASN A 8 -5.39 -18.83 -1.68
CA ASN A 8 -4.97 -19.95 -0.85
C ASN A 8 -3.65 -19.56 -0.20
N ILE A 9 -3.70 -19.33 1.09
CA ILE A 9 -2.64 -18.63 1.82
C ILE A 9 -1.91 -19.61 2.72
N LEU A 10 -0.58 -19.62 2.65
CA LEU A 10 0.29 -20.30 3.61
C LEU A 10 0.96 -19.26 4.51
N ILE A 11 0.79 -19.41 5.82
CA ILE A 11 1.42 -18.58 6.86
C ILE A 11 2.62 -19.35 7.42
N ILE A 12 3.80 -18.73 7.40
CA ILE A 12 5.06 -19.30 7.87
C ILE A 12 5.66 -18.38 8.92
N ASP A 13 5.51 -18.74 10.18
CA ASP A 13 5.95 -17.94 11.32
C ASP A 13 6.11 -18.86 12.54
N ALA A 14 7.17 -18.63 13.32
CA ALA A 14 7.45 -19.42 14.52
C ALA A 14 6.61 -18.98 15.72
N GLU A 15 6.09 -17.74 15.72
CA GLU A 15 5.29 -17.17 16.80
C GLU A 15 3.80 -17.56 16.65
N THR A 16 3.32 -18.49 17.50
CA THR A 16 1.95 -19.04 17.41
C THR A 16 0.85 -17.99 17.59
N ASP A 17 1.02 -17.05 18.51
CA ASP A 17 -0.01 -16.06 18.84
C ASP A 17 -0.26 -15.12 17.65
N THR A 18 0.82 -14.69 17.00
CA THR A 18 0.77 -13.83 15.82
C THR A 18 0.14 -14.56 14.63
N VAL A 19 0.45 -15.85 14.47
CA VAL A 19 -0.15 -16.72 13.45
C VAL A 19 -1.65 -16.86 13.64
N GLU A 20 -2.11 -17.10 14.87
CA GLU A 20 -3.53 -17.24 15.17
C GLU A 20 -4.29 -15.94 14.91
N LEU A 21 -3.73 -14.80 15.32
CA LEU A 21 -4.29 -13.48 15.03
C LEU A 21 -4.44 -13.27 13.51
N LEU A 22 -3.36 -13.49 12.75
CA LEU A 22 -3.37 -13.33 11.29
C LEU A 22 -4.38 -14.30 10.65
N LYS A 23 -4.38 -15.57 11.05
CA LYS A 23 -5.31 -16.59 10.53
C LYS A 23 -6.77 -16.19 10.77
N ASN A 24 -7.11 -15.76 11.98
CA ASN A 24 -8.48 -15.32 12.32
C ASN A 24 -8.90 -14.14 11.45
N ARG A 25 -8.01 -13.18 11.19
CA ARG A 25 -8.29 -12.02 10.34
C ARG A 25 -8.41 -12.40 8.86
N LEU A 26 -7.57 -13.30 8.38
CA LEU A 26 -7.63 -13.84 7.02
C LEU A 26 -8.97 -14.52 6.73
N GLN A 27 -9.50 -15.28 7.69
CA GLN A 27 -10.76 -16.00 7.55
C GLN A 27 -11.99 -15.09 7.47
N LEU A 28 -11.91 -13.84 7.95
CA LEU A 28 -12.99 -12.87 7.80
C LEU A 28 -13.09 -12.31 6.38
N ASN A 29 -12.06 -12.49 5.56
CA ASN A 29 -12.03 -11.95 4.20
C ASN A 29 -12.60 -12.96 3.21
N LYS A 30 -13.67 -12.56 2.50
CA LYS A 30 -14.36 -13.39 1.49
C LYS A 30 -13.47 -13.85 0.33
N ASP A 31 -12.38 -13.15 0.06
CA ASP A 31 -11.47 -13.50 -1.03
C ASP A 31 -10.48 -14.62 -0.64
N VAL A 32 -10.42 -14.99 0.65
CA VAL A 32 -9.56 -16.07 1.15
C VAL A 32 -10.35 -17.37 1.17
N LEU A 33 -9.91 -18.34 0.37
CA LEU A 33 -10.56 -19.64 0.27
C LEU A 33 -10.06 -20.61 1.35
N LYS A 34 -8.73 -20.72 1.51
CA LYS A 34 -8.09 -21.59 2.51
C LYS A 34 -6.87 -20.93 3.10
N THR A 35 -6.67 -21.16 4.40
CA THR A 35 -5.50 -20.74 5.16
C THR A 35 -4.79 -21.96 5.70
N TYR A 36 -3.48 -22.01 5.52
CA TYR A 36 -2.60 -23.04 6.04
C TYR A 36 -1.53 -22.40 6.90
N VAL A 37 -1.02 -23.16 7.87
CA VAL A 37 -0.07 -22.66 8.86
C VAL A 37 1.07 -23.63 8.94
N SER A 38 2.29 -23.10 8.94
CA SER A 38 3.49 -23.85 9.18
C SER A 38 4.42 -23.11 10.13
N THR A 39 4.85 -23.80 11.19
CA THR A 39 5.80 -23.27 12.16
C THR A 39 7.25 -23.59 11.79
N SER A 40 7.49 -24.23 10.64
CA SER A 40 8.85 -24.51 10.15
C SER A 40 8.96 -24.41 8.64
N ILE A 41 10.11 -23.94 8.15
CA ILE A 41 10.42 -23.82 6.72
C ILE A 41 10.38 -25.20 6.03
N LYS A 42 10.80 -26.27 6.73
CA LYS A 42 10.77 -27.63 6.19
C LYS A 42 9.34 -28.10 5.92
N ASN A 43 8.44 -27.92 6.88
CA ASN A 43 7.03 -28.28 6.71
C ASN A 43 6.38 -27.40 5.64
N ALA A 44 6.69 -26.10 5.60
CA ALA A 44 6.18 -25.18 4.60
C ALA A 44 6.49 -25.65 3.16
N LYS A 45 7.68 -26.21 2.89
CA LYS A 45 8.01 -26.80 1.58
C LYS A 45 7.10 -27.97 1.21
N ILE A 46 6.79 -28.84 2.17
CA ILE A 46 5.88 -29.97 1.95
C ILE A 46 4.47 -29.46 1.64
N GLU A 47 4.02 -28.45 2.37
CA GLU A 47 2.71 -27.83 2.17
C GLU A 47 2.59 -27.14 0.81
N LEU A 48 3.62 -26.42 0.38
CA LEU A 48 3.65 -25.77 -0.94
C LEU A 48 3.51 -26.76 -2.10
N ASN A 49 4.09 -27.95 -1.99
CA ASN A 49 4.03 -28.95 -3.05
C ASN A 49 2.72 -29.75 -3.05
N SER A 50 2.06 -29.87 -1.90
CA SER A 50 0.85 -30.69 -1.74
C SER A 50 -0.45 -29.91 -1.87
N LYS A 51 -0.39 -28.58 -1.76
CA LYS A 51 -1.56 -27.70 -1.72
C LYS A 51 -1.46 -26.64 -2.82
N HIS A 52 -2.59 -26.18 -3.34
CA HIS A 52 -2.64 -25.12 -4.35
C HIS A 52 -2.45 -23.72 -3.73
N ILE A 53 -1.27 -23.45 -3.16
CA ILE A 53 -0.93 -22.17 -2.54
C ILE A 53 -0.58 -21.14 -3.62
N ASN A 54 -1.15 -19.94 -3.53
CA ASN A 54 -0.81 -18.83 -4.43
C ASN A 54 -0.27 -17.60 -3.68
N VAL A 55 -0.37 -17.57 -2.35
CA VAL A 55 0.18 -16.50 -1.51
C VAL A 55 0.87 -17.09 -0.29
N VAL A 56 2.05 -16.58 0.03
CA VAL A 56 2.83 -16.97 1.22
C VAL A 56 3.05 -15.74 2.09
N PHE A 57 2.56 -15.79 3.32
CA PHE A 57 2.93 -14.86 4.39
C PHE A 57 4.09 -15.49 5.15
N ILE A 58 5.20 -14.78 5.29
CA ILE A 58 6.38 -15.29 6.00
C ILE A 58 6.99 -14.21 6.88
N ASP A 59 7.30 -14.55 8.14
CA ASP A 59 8.19 -13.76 8.97
C ASP A 59 9.63 -14.26 8.82
N PRO A 60 10.50 -13.59 8.05
CA PRO A 60 11.90 -13.99 7.96
C PRO A 60 12.68 -13.77 9.27
N LEU A 61 12.20 -12.92 10.20
CA LEU A 61 12.86 -12.65 11.48
C LEU A 61 12.55 -13.69 12.55
N SER A 62 11.44 -14.43 12.43
CA SER A 62 11.10 -15.51 13.37
C SER A 62 11.95 -16.77 13.15
N PHE A 63 12.76 -16.80 12.09
CA PHE A 63 13.66 -17.89 11.72
C PHE A 63 15.09 -17.39 11.55
N ASP A 64 16.01 -18.29 11.18
CA ASP A 64 17.30 -17.89 10.64
C ASP A 64 17.10 -17.13 9.31
N LEU A 65 17.58 -15.89 9.25
CA LEU A 65 17.36 -15.01 8.10
C LEU A 65 17.93 -15.59 6.79
N ASP A 66 19.06 -16.29 6.86
CA ASP A 66 19.67 -16.90 5.68
C ASP A 66 18.88 -18.13 5.21
N GLU A 67 18.37 -18.95 6.13
CA GLU A 67 17.45 -20.05 5.83
C GLU A 67 16.14 -19.56 5.19
N ALA A 68 15.48 -18.57 5.82
CA ALA A 68 14.24 -17.98 5.32
C ALA A 68 14.42 -17.36 3.93
N SER A 69 15.53 -16.65 3.72
CA SER A 69 15.84 -16.03 2.42
C SER A 69 16.09 -17.08 1.34
N LYS A 70 16.87 -18.13 1.65
CA LYS A 70 17.08 -19.24 0.72
C LYS A 70 15.77 -19.90 0.33
N PHE A 71 14.86 -20.09 1.29
CA PHE A 71 13.52 -20.61 1.01
C PHE A 71 12.74 -19.69 0.06
N ILE A 72 12.62 -18.40 0.39
CA ILE A 72 11.89 -17.42 -0.42
C ILE A 72 12.42 -17.39 -1.85
N PHE A 73 13.73 -17.29 -2.04
CA PHE A 73 14.33 -17.19 -3.37
C PHE A 73 14.25 -18.50 -4.16
N ASN A 74 14.37 -19.65 -3.50
CA ASN A 74 14.17 -20.94 -4.15
C ASN A 74 12.72 -21.08 -4.66
N VAL A 75 11.74 -20.83 -3.79
CA VAL A 75 10.31 -20.89 -4.19
C VAL A 75 10.00 -19.89 -5.30
N ARG A 76 10.57 -18.68 -5.27
CA ARG A 76 10.38 -17.71 -6.36
C ARG A 76 11.02 -18.14 -7.68
N GLY A 77 12.08 -18.94 -7.63
CA GLY A 77 12.71 -19.53 -8.82
C GLY A 77 11.91 -20.70 -9.39
N THR A 78 11.31 -21.53 -8.53
CA THR A 78 10.58 -22.74 -8.95
C THR A 78 9.09 -22.50 -9.22
N LEU A 79 8.45 -21.65 -8.42
CA LEU A 79 7.03 -21.31 -8.43
C LEU A 79 6.86 -19.78 -8.48
N PRO A 80 7.24 -19.13 -9.60
CA PRO A 80 7.21 -17.68 -9.73
C PRO A 80 5.80 -17.08 -9.61
N GLU A 81 4.74 -17.88 -9.78
CA GLU A 81 3.34 -17.49 -9.60
C GLU A 81 2.99 -17.17 -8.14
N ILE A 82 3.73 -17.73 -7.17
CA ILE A 82 3.48 -17.48 -5.76
C ILE A 82 3.88 -16.05 -5.40
N VAL A 83 2.95 -15.36 -4.73
CA VAL A 83 3.17 -14.01 -4.23
C VAL A 83 3.58 -14.08 -2.76
N PHE A 84 4.67 -13.38 -2.42
CA PHE A 84 5.17 -13.31 -1.05
C PHE A 84 4.75 -12.02 -0.37
N VAL A 85 4.28 -12.15 0.87
CA VAL A 85 4.06 -11.06 1.83
C VAL A 85 4.99 -11.28 3.01
N LEU A 86 5.89 -10.33 3.24
CA LEU A 86 6.77 -10.34 4.40
C LEU A 86 5.98 -9.82 5.61
N PHE A 87 5.69 -10.71 6.55
CA PHE A 87 4.90 -10.41 7.74
C PHE A 87 5.83 -10.34 8.96
N TYR A 88 6.37 -9.17 9.26
CA TYR A 88 7.43 -9.03 10.25
C TYR A 88 7.32 -7.73 11.04
N ASN A 89 8.07 -7.62 12.13
CA ASN A 89 8.16 -6.39 12.91
C ASN A 89 9.14 -5.41 12.23
N TYR A 90 8.62 -4.28 11.74
CA TYR A 90 9.43 -3.31 10.98
C TYR A 90 10.55 -2.70 11.81
N PHE A 91 10.28 -2.38 13.08
CA PHE A 91 11.27 -1.82 13.99
C PHE A 91 12.46 -2.78 14.21
N LYS A 92 12.18 -4.07 14.43
CA LYS A 92 13.23 -5.10 14.57
C LYS A 92 14.07 -5.24 13.29
N ALA A 93 13.44 -5.17 12.11
CA ALA A 93 14.17 -5.25 10.85
C ALA A 93 15.05 -4.03 10.61
N GLU A 94 14.58 -2.82 10.97
CA GLU A 94 15.32 -1.58 10.77
C GLU A 94 16.56 -1.51 11.67
N GLN A 95 16.44 -1.93 12.93
CA GLN A 95 17.60 -2.06 13.84
C GLN A 95 18.70 -2.97 13.29
N ARG A 96 18.33 -3.91 12.42
CA ARG A 96 19.24 -4.86 11.76
C ARG A 96 19.28 -4.65 10.25
N SER A 97 19.00 -3.45 9.74
CA SER A 97 18.78 -3.19 8.31
C SER A 97 19.97 -3.63 7.43
N SER A 98 21.20 -3.40 7.90
CA SER A 98 22.44 -3.80 7.21
C SER A 98 22.53 -5.31 6.99
N GLU A 99 22.01 -6.10 7.93
CA GLU A 99 21.93 -7.54 7.83
C GLU A 99 20.69 -7.95 7.01
N PHE A 100 19.53 -7.39 7.36
CA PHE A 100 18.23 -7.74 6.79
C PHE A 100 18.16 -7.52 5.28
N TYR A 101 18.81 -6.47 4.75
CA TYR A 101 18.85 -6.18 3.31
C TYR A 101 20.16 -6.57 2.63
N ARG A 102 21.00 -7.40 3.27
CA ARG A 102 22.32 -7.77 2.74
C ARG A 102 22.23 -8.64 1.48
N GLY A 103 22.99 -8.27 0.44
CA GLY A 103 23.14 -9.07 -0.77
C GLY A 103 21.83 -9.24 -1.54
N GLN A 104 21.41 -10.49 -1.79
CA GLN A 104 20.16 -10.78 -2.50
C GLN A 104 18.91 -10.31 -1.73
N ARG A 105 19.00 -10.16 -0.40
CA ARG A 105 17.89 -9.69 0.45
C ARG A 105 17.53 -8.23 0.23
N SER A 106 18.37 -7.45 -0.45
CA SER A 106 17.99 -6.11 -0.94
C SER A 106 16.67 -6.11 -1.71
N ARG A 107 16.32 -7.24 -2.36
CA ARG A 107 15.06 -7.44 -3.07
C ARG A 107 13.82 -7.47 -2.17
N PHE A 108 13.96 -7.70 -0.87
CA PHE A 108 12.84 -7.66 0.08
C PHE A 108 12.13 -6.30 0.09
N THR A 109 12.84 -5.24 -0.30
CA THR A 109 12.24 -3.90 -0.47
C THR A 109 11.10 -3.87 -1.48
N HIS A 110 11.11 -4.77 -2.48
CA HIS A 110 10.12 -4.89 -3.55
C HIS A 110 8.98 -5.87 -3.24
N TYR A 111 9.03 -6.53 -2.08
CA TYR A 111 7.99 -7.48 -1.69
C TYR A 111 6.84 -6.73 -1.02
N TYR A 112 5.65 -7.34 -1.01
CA TYR A 112 4.59 -6.87 -0.14
C TYR A 112 5.00 -7.07 1.32
N LYS A 113 4.64 -6.13 2.18
CA LYS A 113 5.03 -6.13 3.59
C LYS A 113 3.78 -5.88 4.43
N LEU A 114 3.73 -6.50 5.59
CA LEU A 114 2.71 -6.29 6.60
C LEU A 114 3.39 -6.23 7.96
N ASN A 115 3.16 -5.15 8.72
CA ASN A 115 3.79 -5.00 10.01
C ASN A 115 3.06 -5.81 11.09
N LYS A 116 3.79 -6.65 11.83
CA LYS A 116 3.26 -7.37 13.01
C LYS A 116 2.77 -6.43 14.11
N GLN A 117 3.30 -5.21 14.18
CA GLN A 117 2.92 -4.22 15.19
C GLN A 117 1.79 -3.29 14.75
N THR A 118 1.17 -3.51 13.58
CA THR A 118 0.01 -2.73 13.18
C THR A 118 -1.12 -2.90 14.22
N PRO A 119 -1.67 -1.80 14.78
CA PRO A 119 -2.78 -1.87 15.73
C PRO A 119 -3.98 -2.65 15.17
N ILE A 120 -4.70 -3.32 16.06
CA ILE A 120 -5.79 -4.24 15.66
C ILE A 120 -6.87 -3.52 14.86
N GLU A 121 -7.20 -2.26 15.21
CA GLU A 121 -8.14 -1.44 14.44
C GLU A 121 -7.71 -1.20 12.97
N ASN A 122 -6.41 -1.21 12.70
CA ASN A 122 -5.86 -0.87 11.38
C ASN A 122 -5.46 -2.08 10.55
N PHE A 123 -5.28 -3.22 11.20
CA PHE A 123 -4.81 -4.43 10.58
C PHE A 123 -5.68 -4.86 9.40
N GLN A 124 -7.02 -4.72 9.55
CA GLN A 124 -7.96 -5.11 8.51
C GLN A 124 -7.81 -4.28 7.23
N ASP A 125 -7.58 -2.97 7.37
CA ASP A 125 -7.47 -2.06 6.23
C ASP A 125 -6.15 -2.27 5.49
N GLU A 126 -5.05 -2.49 6.21
CA GLU A 126 -3.76 -2.84 5.62
C GLU A 126 -3.85 -4.18 4.86
N MET A 127 -4.54 -5.17 5.44
CA MET A 127 -4.83 -6.45 4.80
C MET A 127 -5.65 -6.29 3.50
N VAL A 128 -6.72 -5.49 3.53
CA VAL A 128 -7.54 -5.22 2.34
C VAL A 128 -6.71 -4.59 1.24
N TYR A 129 -5.87 -3.61 1.58
CA TYR A 129 -4.98 -2.96 0.62
C TYR A 129 -3.98 -3.93 -0.01
N ILE A 130 -3.29 -4.74 0.83
CA ILE A 130 -2.34 -5.75 0.36
C ILE A 130 -3.06 -6.75 -0.56
N PHE A 131 -4.26 -7.21 -0.20
CA PHE A 131 -5.02 -8.15 -1.01
C PHE A 131 -5.41 -7.60 -2.37
N GLN A 132 -5.85 -6.34 -2.43
CA GLN A 132 -6.15 -5.70 -3.71
C GLN A 132 -4.92 -5.64 -4.62
N LYS A 133 -3.73 -5.36 -4.05
CA LYS A 133 -2.46 -5.37 -4.79
C LYS A 133 -2.11 -6.79 -5.25
N ILE A 134 -2.17 -7.78 -4.37
CA ILE A 134 -1.87 -9.19 -4.67
C ILE A 134 -2.80 -9.72 -5.76
N GLN A 135 -4.11 -9.52 -5.64
CA GLN A 135 -5.08 -9.97 -6.65
C GLN A 135 -4.82 -9.30 -8.00
N SER A 136 -4.38 -8.04 -8.00
CA SER A 136 -4.04 -7.35 -9.25
C SER A 136 -2.77 -7.92 -9.89
N ASP A 137 -1.74 -8.23 -9.09
CA ASP A 137 -0.53 -8.93 -9.55
C ASP A 137 -0.83 -10.34 -10.05
N LEU A 138 -1.63 -11.13 -9.31
CA LEU A 138 -2.04 -12.47 -9.74
C LEU A 138 -2.86 -12.44 -11.03
N ARG A 139 -3.80 -11.48 -11.18
CA ARG A 139 -4.56 -11.29 -12.43
C ARG A 139 -3.61 -11.02 -13.60
N TRP A 140 -2.62 -10.15 -13.37
CA TRP A 140 -1.62 -9.83 -14.38
C TRP A 140 -0.78 -11.05 -14.77
N ARG A 141 -0.31 -11.84 -13.81
CA ARG A 141 0.47 -13.06 -14.07
C ARG A 141 -0.34 -14.15 -14.76
N MET A 142 -1.59 -14.38 -14.36
CA MET A 142 -2.46 -15.35 -15.02
C MET A 142 -2.79 -14.93 -16.46
N SER A 143 -2.97 -13.63 -16.69
CA SER A 143 -3.06 -13.12 -18.06
C SER A 143 -1.81 -13.50 -18.84
N ASP A 144 -0.61 -13.18 -18.35
CA ASP A 144 0.65 -13.47 -19.06
C ASP A 144 0.88 -14.98 -19.30
N GLN A 145 0.50 -15.85 -18.36
CA GLN A 145 0.56 -17.31 -18.56
C GLN A 145 -0.44 -17.80 -19.60
N ASN A 146 -1.71 -17.38 -19.53
CA ASN A 146 -2.71 -17.74 -20.52
C ASN A 146 -2.27 -17.31 -21.93
N ILE A 147 -1.62 -16.15 -22.02
CA ILE A 147 -1.05 -15.62 -23.26
C ILE A 147 0.06 -16.52 -23.79
N LYS A 148 1.01 -16.90 -22.94
CA LYS A 148 2.10 -17.82 -23.33
C LYS A 148 1.55 -19.15 -23.84
N THR A 149 0.53 -19.69 -23.18
CA THR A 149 -0.12 -20.94 -23.62
C THR A 149 -0.80 -20.77 -24.98
N LEU A 150 -1.50 -19.66 -25.22
CA LEU A 150 -2.14 -19.39 -26.52
C LEU A 150 -1.11 -19.24 -27.65
N ILE A 151 0.01 -18.55 -27.40
CA ILE A 151 1.11 -18.44 -28.36
C ILE A 151 1.67 -19.84 -28.67
N GLN A 152 1.97 -20.63 -27.64
CA GLN A 152 2.50 -21.99 -27.83
C GLN A 152 1.53 -22.88 -28.64
N GLN A 153 0.23 -22.83 -28.33
CA GLN A 153 -0.79 -23.58 -29.06
C GLN A 153 -0.88 -23.14 -30.53
N SER A 154 -0.74 -21.85 -30.80
CA SER A 154 -0.73 -21.33 -32.18
C SER A 154 0.51 -21.79 -32.96
N GLU A 155 1.69 -21.79 -32.33
CA GLU A 155 2.94 -22.26 -32.93
C GLU A 155 2.89 -23.77 -33.20
N ASP A 156 2.33 -24.55 -32.27
CA ASP A 156 2.12 -25.99 -32.46
C ASP A 156 1.14 -26.29 -33.60
N LEU A 157 0.11 -25.45 -33.80
CA LEU A 157 -0.82 -25.58 -34.93
C LEU A 157 -0.16 -25.22 -36.27
N ILE A 158 0.70 -24.19 -36.29
CA ILE A 158 1.50 -23.80 -37.46
C ILE A 158 2.43 -24.95 -37.86
N ASN A 159 3.16 -25.50 -36.90
CA ASN A 159 4.08 -26.61 -37.13
C ASN A 159 3.37 -27.87 -37.63
N LYS A 160 2.08 -28.07 -37.27
CA LYS A 160 1.26 -29.20 -37.74
C LYS A 160 0.64 -28.98 -39.13
N ASN A 161 0.50 -27.73 -39.61
CA ASN A 161 -0.08 -27.40 -40.91
C ASN A 161 0.78 -26.37 -41.68
N PRO A 162 1.99 -26.76 -42.13
CA PRO A 162 2.95 -25.84 -42.77
C PRO A 162 2.47 -25.22 -44.09
N ASN A 163 1.42 -25.74 -44.72
CA ASN A 163 0.91 -25.24 -46.00
C ASN A 163 -0.16 -24.12 -45.87
N SER A 164 -0.43 -23.62 -44.66
CA SER A 164 -1.41 -22.55 -44.40
C SER A 164 -0.73 -21.17 -44.29
N GLU A 165 0.06 -20.81 -45.30
CA GLU A 165 1.04 -19.71 -45.23
C GLU A 165 0.45 -18.27 -45.22
N SER A 166 -0.84 -18.05 -45.51
CA SER A 166 -1.29 -16.69 -45.87
C SER A 166 -2.12 -15.92 -44.81
N GLU A 167 -2.83 -16.60 -43.90
CA GLU A 167 -3.71 -15.91 -42.92
C GLU A 167 -3.20 -15.96 -41.48
N ILE A 168 -2.45 -16.99 -41.12
CA ILE A 168 -2.05 -17.25 -39.73
C ILE A 168 -1.04 -16.21 -39.17
N PRO A 169 -0.04 -15.72 -39.93
CA PRO A 169 0.88 -14.70 -39.44
C PRO A 169 0.17 -13.39 -39.05
N LYS A 170 -0.84 -12.98 -39.81
CA LYS A 170 -1.62 -11.75 -39.53
C LYS A 170 -2.48 -11.88 -38.28
N VAL A 171 -3.13 -13.02 -38.09
CA VAL A 171 -3.94 -13.28 -36.88
C VAL A 171 -3.05 -13.28 -35.62
N LEU A 172 -1.82 -13.80 -35.73
CA LEU A 172 -0.85 -13.76 -34.64
C LEU A 172 -0.34 -12.35 -34.34
N GLU A 173 -0.15 -11.54 -35.36
CA GLU A 173 0.27 -10.13 -35.23
C GLU A 173 -0.85 -9.29 -34.60
N GLU A 174 -2.10 -9.47 -35.03
CA GLU A 174 -3.28 -8.83 -34.42
C GLU A 174 -3.49 -9.26 -32.96
N LEU A 175 -3.28 -10.55 -32.65
CA LEU A 175 -3.31 -11.02 -31.26
C LEU A 175 -2.21 -10.38 -30.43
N ARG A 176 -0.98 -10.28 -30.94
CA ARG A 176 0.13 -9.58 -30.25
C ARG A 176 -0.17 -8.10 -30.01
N ASP A 177 -0.77 -7.42 -30.97
CA ASP A 177 -1.12 -5.99 -30.83
C ASP A 177 -2.26 -5.78 -29.82
N GLN A 178 -3.29 -6.63 -29.85
CA GLN A 178 -4.34 -6.62 -28.82
C GLN A 178 -3.76 -6.93 -27.43
N LEU A 179 -2.75 -7.78 -27.36
CA LEU A 179 -2.06 -8.12 -26.11
C LEU A 179 -1.19 -6.98 -25.58
N ASP A 180 -0.48 -6.27 -26.45
CA ASP A 180 0.27 -5.09 -26.06
C ASP A 180 -0.65 -3.95 -25.63
N GLN A 181 -1.84 -3.84 -26.21
CA GLN A 181 -2.89 -2.94 -25.71
C GLN A 181 -3.38 -3.35 -24.30
N LEU A 182 -3.63 -4.64 -24.06
CA LEU A 182 -4.01 -5.14 -22.72
C LEU A 182 -2.87 -4.96 -21.69
N ARG A 183 -1.61 -5.14 -22.09
CA ARG A 183 -0.42 -4.87 -21.27
C ARG A 183 -0.32 -3.39 -20.88
N ARG A 184 -0.53 -2.49 -21.83
CA ARG A 184 -0.56 -1.03 -21.56
C ARG A 184 -1.72 -0.62 -20.66
N GLN A 185 -2.84 -1.33 -20.71
CA GLN A 185 -3.98 -1.12 -19.82
C GLN A 185 -3.79 -1.69 -18.40
N THR A 186 -2.82 -2.58 -18.17
CA THR A 186 -2.62 -3.34 -16.92
C THR A 186 -1.30 -3.07 -16.19
N THR A 187 -0.32 -2.37 -16.79
CA THR A 187 0.70 -1.62 -16.03
C THR A 187 0.00 -0.84 -14.92
N PRO A 188 0.54 -0.80 -13.67
CA PRO A 188 -0.15 -0.22 -12.52
C PRO A 188 -0.65 1.17 -12.92
N LYS A 189 -1.96 1.23 -13.16
CA LYS A 189 -2.64 2.42 -13.65
C LYS A 189 -2.22 3.52 -12.70
N ALA A 190 -1.63 4.60 -13.21
CA ALA A 190 -1.30 5.78 -12.42
C ALA A 190 -2.47 5.99 -11.46
N GLU A 191 -2.19 5.91 -10.15
CA GLU A 191 -3.23 5.78 -9.12
C GLU A 191 -4.28 6.86 -9.39
N THR A 192 -5.51 6.42 -9.72
CA THR A 192 -6.53 7.35 -10.20
C THR A 192 -6.87 8.30 -9.07
N VAL A 193 -6.40 9.54 -9.20
CA VAL A 193 -6.68 10.60 -8.24
C VAL A 193 -8.19 10.85 -8.24
N THR A 194 -8.82 10.70 -7.08
CA THR A 194 -10.24 10.96 -6.90
C THR A 194 -10.45 12.47 -6.90
N LYS A 195 -11.21 13.00 -7.86
CA LYS A 195 -11.50 14.44 -7.92
C LYS A 195 -12.28 14.91 -6.70
N LYS A 196 -12.01 16.13 -6.24
CA LYS A 196 -12.59 16.75 -5.05
C LYS A 196 -12.41 15.93 -3.77
N SER A 197 -11.31 15.17 -3.68
CA SER A 197 -10.96 14.43 -2.46
C SER A 197 -9.84 15.11 -1.69
N ILE A 198 -9.99 15.15 -0.37
CA ILE A 198 -9.05 15.79 0.54
C ILE A 198 -8.62 14.74 1.56
N PHE A 199 -7.31 14.49 1.65
CA PHE A 199 -6.75 13.76 2.78
C PHE A 199 -6.51 14.74 3.94
N ILE A 200 -7.14 14.50 5.10
CA ILE A 200 -6.90 15.26 6.33
C ILE A 200 -5.95 14.46 7.24
N SER A 201 -4.78 15.04 7.44
CA SER A 201 -3.76 14.63 8.40
C SER A 201 -3.97 15.40 9.70
N TYR A 202 -4.17 14.72 10.82
CA TYR A 202 -4.46 15.32 12.14
C TYR A 202 -4.06 14.38 13.27
N ARG A 203 -3.97 14.88 14.51
CA ARG A 203 -3.75 14.01 15.68
C ARG A 203 -5.07 13.47 16.21
N PHE A 204 -5.12 12.18 16.55
CA PHE A 204 -6.34 11.53 17.02
C PHE A 204 -6.92 12.14 18.31
N THR A 205 -6.11 12.84 19.10
CA THR A 205 -6.57 13.59 20.27
C THR A 205 -7.43 14.83 19.93
N GLU A 206 -7.49 15.23 18.65
CA GLU A 206 -8.17 16.44 18.17
C GLU A 206 -9.40 16.10 17.33
N ILE A 207 -10.22 15.18 17.85
CA ILE A 207 -11.43 14.72 17.17
C ILE A 207 -12.36 15.89 16.83
N GLU A 208 -12.47 16.88 17.71
CA GLU A 208 -13.35 18.04 17.54
C GLU A 208 -12.93 18.90 16.35
N TYR A 209 -11.67 19.36 16.31
CA TYR A 209 -11.17 20.15 15.18
C TYR A 209 -11.27 19.40 13.86
N LYS A 210 -10.92 18.10 13.85
CA LYS A 210 -11.06 17.27 12.67
C LYS A 210 -12.52 17.17 12.23
N LYS A 211 -13.44 16.99 13.16
CA LYS A 211 -14.87 16.83 12.85
C LYS A 211 -15.42 18.10 12.23
N ASP A 212 -15.23 19.24 12.88
CA ASP A 212 -15.73 20.53 12.38
C ASP A 212 -15.15 20.89 11.01
N LEU A 213 -13.86 20.60 10.81
CA LEU A 213 -13.21 20.79 9.51
C LEU A 213 -13.74 19.83 8.45
N ALA A 214 -13.91 18.55 8.78
CA ALA A 214 -14.42 17.55 7.85
C ALA A 214 -15.86 17.87 7.43
N ASP A 215 -16.72 18.20 8.39
CA ASP A 215 -18.11 18.58 8.14
C ASP A 215 -18.16 19.81 7.23
N HIS A 216 -17.34 20.83 7.50
CA HIS A 216 -17.25 22.02 6.66
C HIS A 216 -16.81 21.74 5.21
N LEU A 217 -15.86 20.81 5.02
CA LEU A 217 -15.39 20.40 3.69
C LEU A 217 -16.44 19.57 2.94
N ILE A 218 -17.13 18.66 3.64
CA ILE A 218 -18.19 17.82 3.08
C ILE A 218 -19.39 18.67 2.65
N GLU A 219 -19.80 19.64 3.46
CA GLU A 219 -20.85 20.62 3.11
C GLU A 219 -20.52 21.41 1.83
N ASN A 220 -19.24 21.52 1.49
CA ASN A 220 -18.75 22.19 0.27
C ASN A 220 -18.49 21.23 -0.89
N GLY A 221 -18.91 19.97 -0.79
CA GLY A 221 -18.87 18.99 -1.87
C GLY A 221 -17.53 18.26 -2.04
N TYR A 222 -16.68 18.24 -1.01
CA TYR A 222 -15.46 17.43 -0.99
C TYR A 222 -15.67 16.09 -0.30
N SER A 223 -15.01 15.04 -0.80
CA SER A 223 -14.91 13.77 -0.09
C SER A 223 -13.70 13.80 0.84
N VAL A 224 -13.93 13.66 2.14
CA VAL A 224 -12.85 13.68 3.14
C VAL A 224 -12.37 12.26 3.42
N VAL A 225 -11.06 12.06 3.28
CA VAL A 225 -10.34 10.84 3.65
C VAL A 225 -9.39 11.18 4.80
N THR A 226 -9.22 10.28 5.76
CA THR A 226 -8.28 10.51 6.87
C THR A 226 -7.34 9.33 7.07
N GLY A 227 -6.26 9.59 7.82
CA GLY A 227 -5.39 8.56 8.37
C GLY A 227 -6.08 7.71 9.44
N MET A 228 -5.34 6.71 9.93
CA MET A 228 -5.74 5.82 11.02
C MET A 228 -4.61 5.71 12.05
N GLU A 229 -4.96 5.41 13.31
CA GLU A 229 -4.04 5.52 14.45
C GLU A 229 -2.94 4.46 14.38
N SER A 230 -1.75 4.86 13.94
CA SER A 230 -0.57 3.99 13.85
C SER A 230 0.53 4.57 14.73
N ASN A 231 0.97 3.80 15.72
CA ASN A 231 1.82 4.32 16.79
C ASN A 231 3.27 4.60 16.39
N GLN A 232 3.73 4.19 15.19
CA GLN A 232 5.18 4.24 14.88
C GLN A 232 5.57 4.52 13.41
N TYR A 233 4.75 4.18 12.40
CA TYR A 233 5.12 4.36 10.98
C TYR A 233 3.93 4.56 10.05
N ILE A 234 4.06 5.42 9.04
CA ILE A 234 3.05 5.52 7.98
C ILE A 234 2.95 4.20 7.21
N SER A 235 1.79 3.57 7.28
CA SER A 235 1.53 2.35 6.53
C SER A 235 1.40 2.64 5.03
N ASP A 236 1.73 1.64 4.20
CA ASP A 236 1.57 1.75 2.75
C ASP A 236 0.11 2.07 2.35
N ALA A 237 -0.86 1.66 3.16
CA ALA A 237 -2.27 1.99 2.98
C ALA A 237 -2.54 3.50 3.12
N ILE A 238 -1.90 4.16 4.09
CA ILE A 238 -2.03 5.61 4.28
C ILE A 238 -1.32 6.36 3.15
N ILE A 239 -0.13 5.90 2.73
CA ILE A 239 0.56 6.45 1.55
C ILE A 239 -0.35 6.38 0.32
N ALA A 240 -0.99 5.23 0.08
CA ALA A 240 -1.91 5.06 -1.02
C ALA A 240 -3.14 5.98 -0.92
N ARG A 241 -3.72 6.16 0.29
CA ARG A 241 -4.84 7.10 0.50
C ARG A 241 -4.43 8.54 0.19
N ILE A 242 -3.26 8.97 0.65
CA ILE A 242 -2.71 10.30 0.34
C ILE A 242 -2.55 10.46 -1.18
N LYS A 243 -1.99 9.45 -1.86
CA LYS A 243 -1.78 9.46 -3.31
C LYS A 243 -3.08 9.43 -4.12
N GLN A 244 -4.12 8.78 -3.61
CA GLN A 244 -5.44 8.77 -4.25
C GLN A 244 -6.20 10.08 -4.06
N CYS A 245 -5.84 10.90 -3.07
CA CYS A 245 -6.49 12.19 -2.86
C CYS A 245 -5.97 13.28 -3.81
N GLU A 246 -6.83 14.24 -4.16
CA GLU A 246 -6.44 15.40 -4.97
C GLU A 246 -5.69 16.43 -4.14
N PHE A 247 -6.21 16.71 -2.94
CA PHE A 247 -5.65 17.68 -2.00
C PHE A 247 -5.16 17.01 -0.73
N PHE A 248 -4.20 17.66 -0.07
CA PHE A 248 -3.73 17.27 1.26
C PHE A 248 -3.87 18.46 2.21
N LEU A 249 -4.54 18.23 3.34
CA LEU A 249 -4.71 19.22 4.40
C LEU A 249 -4.11 18.65 5.69
N CYS A 250 -3.19 19.37 6.30
CA CYS A 250 -2.57 18.98 7.57
C CYS A 250 -2.95 19.94 8.69
N LEU A 251 -3.50 19.39 9.77
CA LEU A 251 -3.80 20.09 11.01
C LEU A 251 -2.66 19.86 12.01
N MET A 252 -1.86 20.90 12.23
CA MET A 252 -0.67 20.87 13.08
C MET A 252 -0.92 21.64 14.37
N THR A 253 -1.05 20.90 15.46
CA THR A 253 -1.35 21.40 16.81
C THR A 253 -0.19 21.15 17.77
N LYS A 254 -0.30 21.71 18.97
CA LYS A 254 0.71 21.59 20.02
C LYS A 254 0.88 20.16 20.51
N HIS A 255 2.08 19.60 20.36
CA HIS A 255 2.45 18.26 20.82
C HIS A 255 3.35 18.27 22.06
N GLN A 256 4.62 18.68 21.93
CA GLN A 256 5.55 18.78 23.06
C GLN A 256 6.03 20.22 23.20
N GLU A 257 6.03 20.72 24.44
CA GLU A 257 6.59 22.03 24.74
C GLU A 257 8.12 21.97 24.75
N LYS A 258 8.75 22.94 24.10
CA LYS A 258 10.20 23.16 24.06
C LYS A 258 10.61 24.05 25.24
N LYS A 259 11.92 24.06 25.53
CA LYS A 259 12.50 24.89 26.61
C LYS A 259 12.28 26.39 26.43
N ASP A 260 11.98 26.84 25.22
CA ASP A 260 11.72 28.24 24.86
C ASP A 260 10.24 28.64 24.95
N GLY A 261 9.36 27.74 25.42
CA GLY A 261 7.91 27.97 25.52
C GLY A 261 7.15 27.81 24.19
N THR A 262 7.83 27.39 23.12
CA THR A 262 7.21 27.03 21.85
C THR A 262 6.88 25.54 21.80
N PHE A 263 6.09 25.10 20.82
CA PHE A 263 5.63 23.72 20.72
C PHE A 263 6.11 23.04 19.43
N THR A 264 6.36 21.74 19.51
CA THR A 264 6.47 20.86 18.34
C THR A 264 5.09 20.38 17.91
N THR A 265 4.96 19.91 16.67
CA THR A 265 3.81 19.09 16.23
C THR A 265 4.12 17.60 16.33
N SER A 266 3.14 16.74 16.05
CA SER A 266 3.36 15.30 16.04
C SER A 266 4.30 14.89 14.88
N PRO A 267 5.33 14.06 15.13
CA PRO A 267 6.22 13.53 14.09
C PRO A 267 5.46 12.82 12.96
N TRP A 268 4.36 12.15 13.28
CA TRP A 268 3.47 11.50 12.33
C TRP A 268 2.98 12.44 11.22
N LEU A 269 2.53 13.63 11.60
CA LEU A 269 2.04 14.64 10.67
C LEU A 269 3.14 15.14 9.74
N LEU A 270 4.39 15.17 10.22
CA LEU A 270 5.55 15.54 9.43
C LEU A 270 5.84 14.48 8.36
N GLU A 271 5.74 13.21 8.71
CA GLU A 271 5.89 12.10 7.75
C GLU A 271 4.78 12.14 6.69
N GLU A 272 3.51 12.35 7.07
CA GLU A 272 2.38 12.33 6.12
C GLU A 272 2.47 13.52 5.16
N LYS A 273 2.86 14.69 5.70
CA LYS A 273 3.21 15.85 4.89
C LYS A 273 4.36 15.54 3.92
N GLY A 274 5.39 14.83 4.38
CA GLY A 274 6.52 14.41 3.53
C GLY A 274 6.06 13.54 2.36
N VAL A 275 5.17 12.58 2.61
CA VAL A 275 4.58 11.72 1.57
C VAL A 275 3.75 12.53 0.57
N ALA A 276 2.92 13.46 1.07
CA ALA A 276 2.11 14.33 0.24
C ALA A 276 2.96 15.23 -0.67
N LEU A 277 4.04 15.79 -0.14
CA LEU A 277 5.01 16.59 -0.89
C LEU A 277 5.70 15.76 -1.97
N ALA A 278 6.23 14.58 -1.62
CA ALA A 278 6.87 13.66 -2.56
C ALA A 278 5.92 13.19 -3.68
N SER A 279 4.61 13.22 -3.41
CA SER A 279 3.56 12.86 -4.36
C SER A 279 2.99 14.08 -5.11
N ASN A 280 3.65 15.25 -5.02
CA ASN A 280 3.27 16.51 -5.65
C ASN A 280 1.80 16.92 -5.40
N LYS A 281 1.32 16.70 -4.18
CA LYS A 281 -0.04 17.08 -3.80
C LYS A 281 -0.14 18.58 -3.58
N LYS A 282 -1.33 19.15 -3.81
CA LYS A 282 -1.63 20.53 -3.42
C LYS A 282 -1.86 20.56 -1.91
N LEU A 283 -0.95 21.18 -1.16
CA LEU A 283 -0.94 21.15 0.31
C LEU A 283 -1.54 22.43 0.91
N VAL A 284 -2.32 22.26 1.98
CA VAL A 284 -2.74 23.33 2.90
C VAL A 284 -2.36 22.95 4.32
N LEU A 285 -1.65 23.84 5.02
CA LEU A 285 -1.23 23.61 6.40
C LEU A 285 -1.99 24.55 7.34
N LEU A 286 -2.76 23.98 8.26
CA LEU A 286 -3.34 24.69 9.40
C LEU A 286 -2.40 24.53 10.59
N ILE A 287 -1.85 25.63 11.11
CA ILE A 287 -0.83 25.59 12.16
C ILE A 287 -1.34 26.32 13.40
N GLU A 288 -1.45 25.62 14.53
CA GLU A 288 -1.84 26.21 15.79
C GLU A 288 -0.76 27.21 16.26
N GLU A 289 -1.21 28.38 16.75
CA GLU A 289 -0.33 29.39 17.33
C GLU A 289 0.55 28.80 18.44
N GLY A 290 1.86 29.05 18.35
CA GLY A 290 2.87 28.51 19.26
C GLY A 290 3.58 27.26 18.73
N VAL A 291 3.07 26.62 17.67
CA VAL A 291 3.79 25.53 16.99
C VAL A 291 4.87 26.12 16.08
N THR A 292 6.14 25.88 16.41
CA THR A 292 7.30 26.36 15.64
C THR A 292 8.00 25.25 14.88
N ASP A 293 7.84 24.00 15.32
CA ASP A 293 8.43 22.83 14.70
C ASP A 293 7.41 22.06 13.87
N TYR A 294 7.19 22.54 12.65
CA TYR A 294 6.30 21.91 11.68
C TYR A 294 7.07 21.38 10.46
N GLY A 295 8.39 21.16 10.61
CA GLY A 295 9.31 20.64 9.60
C GLY A 295 9.67 21.65 8.51
N GLY A 296 10.96 21.95 8.38
CA GLY A 296 11.49 22.87 7.36
C GLY A 296 11.35 22.29 5.96
N LEU A 297 10.68 23.03 5.08
CA LEU A 297 10.59 22.70 3.65
C LEU A 297 10.79 23.97 2.83
N GLN A 298 11.58 23.86 1.77
CA GLN A 298 11.69 24.86 0.71
C GLN A 298 10.41 24.82 -0.15
N GLY A 299 9.74 25.96 -0.29
CA GLY A 299 8.59 26.16 -1.17
C GLY A 299 7.58 27.16 -0.61
N ASP A 300 6.91 27.90 -1.51
CA ASP A 300 5.88 28.91 -1.21
C ASP A 300 4.54 28.26 -0.85
N TRP A 301 4.55 27.34 0.11
CA TRP A 301 3.31 26.73 0.59
C TRP A 301 2.64 27.64 1.61
N GLN A 302 1.37 27.96 1.37
CA GLN A 302 0.59 28.82 2.25
C GLN A 302 0.29 28.10 3.57
N ARG A 303 0.70 28.75 4.66
CA ARG A 303 0.50 28.34 6.04
C ARG A 303 -0.60 29.23 6.62
N ILE A 304 -1.61 28.61 7.20
CA ILE A 304 -2.71 29.33 7.85
C ILE A 304 -2.57 29.10 9.35
N HIS A 305 -2.17 30.14 10.05
CA HIS A 305 -2.06 30.08 11.50
C HIS A 305 -3.44 30.24 12.15
N PHE A 306 -3.67 29.57 13.27
CA PHE A 306 -4.92 29.67 14.01
C PHE A 306 -4.74 29.57 15.53
N SER A 307 -5.61 30.26 16.26
CA SER A 307 -5.86 30.00 17.68
C SER A 307 -7.10 29.13 17.85
N SER A 308 -7.30 28.53 19.03
CA SER A 308 -8.48 27.69 19.31
C SER A 308 -9.80 28.40 19.01
N LYS A 309 -9.91 29.71 19.31
CA LYS A 309 -11.11 30.52 19.00
C LYS A 309 -11.21 30.90 17.52
N GLY A 310 -10.09 30.95 16.81
CA GLY A 310 -10.00 31.30 15.40
C GLY A 310 -10.07 30.12 14.43
N PHE A 311 -10.19 28.88 14.94
CA PHE A 311 -10.08 27.67 14.12
C PHE A 311 -11.04 27.65 12.93
N MET A 312 -12.33 27.94 13.12
CA MET A 312 -13.29 27.96 12.01
C MET A 312 -13.01 29.06 10.98
N SER A 313 -12.40 30.16 11.38
CA SER A 313 -11.95 31.17 10.41
C SER A 313 -10.79 30.63 9.57
N ALA A 314 -9.88 29.88 10.17
CA ALA A 314 -8.78 29.22 9.46
C ALA A 314 -9.27 28.09 8.55
N ALA A 315 -10.26 27.30 8.98
CA ALA A 315 -10.90 26.28 8.15
C ALA A 315 -11.52 26.88 6.87
N LYS A 316 -12.21 28.03 6.99
CA LYS A 316 -12.75 28.78 5.84
C LYS A 316 -11.64 29.29 4.91
N GLN A 317 -10.52 29.75 5.46
CA GLN A 317 -9.35 30.15 4.66
C GLN A 317 -8.74 28.95 3.92
N ALA A 318 -8.61 27.80 4.58
CA ALA A 318 -8.11 26.58 3.97
C ALA A 318 -8.99 26.14 2.80
N LEU A 319 -10.32 26.17 2.96
CA LEU A 319 -11.26 25.89 1.89
C LEU A 319 -11.11 26.87 0.71
N LYS A 320 -10.96 28.17 0.99
CA LYS A 320 -10.73 29.17 -0.06
C LYS A 320 -9.46 28.88 -0.85
N GLN A 321 -8.41 28.43 -0.17
CA GLN A 321 -7.15 28.05 -0.80
C GLN A 321 -7.27 26.74 -1.62
N ILE A 322 -8.00 25.74 -1.12
CA ILE A 322 -8.30 24.53 -1.90
C ILE A 322 -9.03 24.91 -3.19
N LYS A 323 -10.02 25.80 -3.11
CA LYS A 323 -10.74 26.31 -4.28
C LYS A 323 -9.85 27.09 -5.24
N SER A 324 -8.82 27.81 -4.77
CA SER A 324 -7.89 28.49 -5.69
C SER A 324 -7.05 27.52 -6.49
N PHE A 325 -6.68 26.37 -5.92
CA PHE A 325 -5.97 25.33 -6.65
C PHE A 325 -6.82 24.67 -7.76
N GLU A 326 -8.14 24.66 -7.63
CA GLU A 326 -9.03 24.15 -8.68
C GLU A 326 -9.01 25.02 -9.93
N GLY A 327 -8.79 26.33 -9.77
CA GLY A 327 -8.73 27.33 -10.85
C GLY A 327 -7.37 27.48 -11.54
N GLU A 328 -6.34 26.77 -11.08
CA GLU A 328 -4.97 26.79 -11.65
C GLU A 328 -4.73 25.74 -12.76
N ASN A 329 -5.77 25.04 -13.23
CA ASN A 329 -5.64 23.99 -14.25
C ASN A 329 -5.70 24.50 -15.69
#